data_AF-A0A6H9XZ37-F1
#
_entry.id   AF-A0A6H9XZ37-F1
#
_cell.length_a   1.000
_cell.length_b   1.000
_cell.length_c   1.000
_cell.angle_alpha   90.00
_cell.angle_beta   90.00
_cell.angle_gamma   90.00
#
_symmetry.space_group_name_H-M   'P 1'
#
loop_
_entity.id
_entity.type
_entity.pdbx_description
1 polymer ?
#
loop_
_entity_poly.entity_id
_entity_poly.type
_entity_poly.pdbx_seq_one_letter_code
_entity_poly.pdbx_strand_id
1 'polypeptide(L)'
;MTRATLYHLPVCPFCQRIEIQIALKGLRERFDFHPVDISQPRPGWLLEKTQGTTALPVLETADGRIVKESLVIMQYLEDTHPDRPMAQRDPWRRAVEGMLTAMGGDFVGQGYGWLMNQDRGRRDALRDGMLRQYAQLDGFLRRHAQGDIFLFEDFGWAEAAFTPFFQRFWFLAYYEDFTLPDTPDYARVRRWIDACVAHPAAQQTSREEIVKLYYDYSQGSGNGAIPAGRNRSSMAFAPPWQNRPWPPRDKYGHHATDAELGL
;
A
#
# COMPACT_ATOMS: atom_id res chain seq x y z
N MET A 1 26.66 -2.95 17.61
CA MET A 1 25.24 -2.91 18.03
C MET A 1 24.42 -3.41 16.85
N THR A 2 23.56 -4.41 17.04
CA THR A 2 22.66 -4.94 16.02
C THR A 2 21.65 -3.87 15.61
N ARG A 3 21.43 -3.69 14.30
CA ARG A 3 20.38 -2.81 13.75
C ARG A 3 19.05 -3.58 13.79
N ALA A 4 17.93 -2.86 13.77
CA ALA A 4 16.62 -3.49 13.63
C ALA A 4 16.41 -3.92 12.17
N THR A 5 15.73 -5.04 11.92
CA THR A 5 15.51 -5.58 10.58
C THR A 5 14.04 -5.49 10.20
N LEU A 6 13.74 -4.84 9.08
CA LEU A 6 12.41 -4.86 8.45
C LEU A 6 12.38 -5.94 7.37
N TYR A 7 11.66 -7.02 7.63
CA TYR A 7 11.32 -8.01 6.61
C TYR A 7 10.13 -7.49 5.80
N HIS A 8 10.31 -7.31 4.51
CA HIS A 8 9.34 -6.63 3.66
C HIS A 8 9.27 -7.21 2.24
N LEU A 9 8.11 -7.07 1.61
CA LEU A 9 7.97 -7.17 0.16
C LEU A 9 8.06 -5.74 -0.40
N PRO A 10 9.04 -5.40 -1.27
CA PRO A 10 9.24 -4.01 -1.70
C PRO A 10 8.00 -3.30 -2.24
N VAL A 11 7.16 -4.01 -3.02
CA VAL A 11 5.93 -3.43 -3.59
C VAL A 11 4.74 -3.42 -2.63
N CYS A 12 4.86 -3.97 -1.41
CA CYS A 12 3.74 -4.07 -0.47
C CYS A 12 3.38 -2.71 0.16
N PRO A 13 2.10 -2.28 0.09
CA PRO A 13 1.69 -0.99 0.65
C PRO A 13 1.83 -0.91 2.16
N PHE A 14 1.63 -2.04 2.85
CA PHE A 14 1.77 -2.12 4.30
C PHE A 14 3.23 -1.97 4.73
N CYS A 15 4.17 -2.45 3.92
CA CYS A 15 5.61 -2.24 4.14
C CYS A 15 5.99 -0.78 3.86
N GLN A 16 5.47 -0.22 2.77
CA GLN A 16 5.76 1.16 2.39
C GLN A 16 5.29 2.19 3.44
N ARG A 17 4.22 1.93 4.20
CA ARG A 17 3.85 2.74 5.37
C ARG A 17 5.05 2.96 6.32
N ILE A 18 5.78 1.88 6.59
CA ILE A 18 6.93 1.88 7.50
C ILE A 18 8.12 2.57 6.85
N GLU A 19 8.34 2.31 5.56
CA GLU A 19 9.42 2.95 4.79
C GLU A 19 9.24 4.48 4.72
N ILE A 20 8.02 4.96 4.55
CA ILE A 20 7.67 6.38 4.61
C ILE A 20 8.00 6.95 5.99
N GLN A 21 7.55 6.31 7.08
CA GLN A 21 7.81 6.80 8.43
C GLN A 21 9.32 6.79 8.77
N ILE A 22 10.05 5.74 8.36
CA ILE A 22 11.52 5.67 8.52
C ILE A 22 12.19 6.84 7.79
N ALA A 23 11.73 7.17 6.57
CA ALA A 23 12.25 8.31 5.81
C ALA A 23 11.96 9.65 6.51
N LEU A 24 10.71 9.89 6.92
CA LEU A 24 10.31 11.13 7.61
C LEU A 24 11.07 11.34 8.93
N LYS A 25 11.31 10.27 9.68
CA LYS A 25 12.09 10.32 10.92
C LYS A 25 13.60 10.37 10.70
N GLY A 26 14.09 10.20 9.47
CA GLY A 26 15.52 10.16 9.16
C GLY A 26 16.24 8.93 9.73
N LEU A 27 15.57 7.79 9.78
CA LEU A 27 16.05 6.58 10.45
C LEU A 27 16.63 5.52 9.50
N ARG A 28 16.81 5.80 8.20
CA ARG A 28 17.33 4.82 7.23
C ARG A 28 18.64 4.16 7.69
N GLU A 29 19.52 4.99 8.25
CA GLU A 29 20.62 4.78 9.22
C GLU A 29 20.57 3.61 10.21
N ARG A 30 19.37 3.17 10.58
CA ARG A 30 19.14 2.35 11.78
C ARG A 30 18.45 1.04 11.49
N PHE A 31 18.03 0.85 10.25
CA PHE A 31 17.29 -0.34 9.82
C PHE A 31 18.04 -1.07 8.70
N ASP A 32 18.05 -2.38 8.82
CA ASP A 32 18.34 -3.30 7.74
C ASP A 32 17.02 -3.70 7.06
N PHE A 33 17.03 -3.78 5.73
CA PHE A 33 15.85 -4.14 4.94
C PHE A 33 16.10 -5.51 4.32
N HIS A 34 15.24 -6.46 4.63
CA HIS A 34 15.36 -7.84 4.15
C HIS A 34 14.18 -8.16 3.23
N PRO A 35 14.37 -8.13 1.90
CA PRO A 35 13.34 -8.46 0.94
C PRO A 35 12.87 -9.90 1.11
N VAL A 36 11.55 -10.12 1.10
CA VAL A 36 10.92 -11.44 1.15
C VAL A 36 10.11 -11.65 -0.13
N ASP A 37 10.48 -12.66 -0.90
CA ASP A 37 9.75 -13.04 -2.11
C ASP A 37 8.46 -13.77 -1.73
N ILE A 38 7.31 -13.16 -2.02
CA ILE A 38 6.03 -13.78 -1.67
C ILE A 38 5.56 -14.86 -2.65
N SER A 39 6.24 -15.05 -3.78
CA SER A 39 5.97 -16.11 -4.76
C SER A 39 6.52 -17.48 -4.33
N GLN A 40 7.38 -17.53 -3.31
CA GLN A 40 7.98 -18.75 -2.78
C GLN A 40 7.42 -19.10 -1.39
N PRO A 41 7.41 -20.37 -0.94
CA PRO A 41 7.10 -20.69 0.44
C PRO A 41 7.92 -19.84 1.42
N ARG A 42 7.28 -19.38 2.50
CA ARG A 42 7.96 -18.59 3.53
C ARG A 42 9.08 -19.43 4.16
N PRO A 43 10.28 -18.88 4.33
CA PRO A 43 11.39 -19.64 4.89
C PRO A 43 11.09 -20.00 6.35
N GLY A 44 11.50 -21.20 6.77
CA GLY A 44 11.20 -21.74 8.11
C GLY A 44 11.61 -20.81 9.25
N TRP A 45 12.80 -20.20 9.15
CA TRP A 45 13.29 -19.26 10.16
C TRP A 45 12.39 -18.02 10.33
N LEU A 46 11.72 -17.56 9.26
CA LEU A 46 10.80 -16.43 9.35
C LEU A 46 9.48 -16.87 9.96
N LEU A 47 8.99 -18.06 9.61
CA LEU A 47 7.79 -18.65 10.21
C LEU A 47 7.96 -18.88 11.72
N GLU A 48 9.14 -19.30 12.17
CA GLU A 48 9.45 -19.42 13.60
C GLU A 48 9.33 -18.07 14.30
N LYS A 49 9.93 -17.01 13.74
CA LYS A 49 9.82 -15.63 14.28
C LYS A 49 8.39 -15.13 14.32
N THR A 50 7.60 -15.42 13.28
CA THR A 50 6.23 -14.90 13.14
C THR A 50 5.17 -15.81 13.76
N GLN A 51 5.56 -16.92 14.39
CA GLN A 51 4.69 -17.94 14.95
C GLN A 51 3.68 -18.48 13.91
N GLY A 52 4.19 -18.80 12.73
CA GLY A 52 3.44 -19.41 11.62
C GLY A 52 2.68 -18.43 10.72
N THR A 53 2.60 -17.14 11.06
CA THR A 53 1.95 -16.13 10.19
C THR A 53 2.85 -15.77 9.00
N THR A 54 2.27 -15.63 7.81
CA THR A 54 3.01 -15.33 6.56
C THR A 54 2.94 -13.86 6.15
N ALA A 55 2.18 -13.04 6.88
CA ALA A 55 1.96 -11.64 6.57
C ALA A 55 3.22 -10.79 6.76
N LEU A 56 3.35 -9.75 5.94
CA LEU A 56 4.38 -8.72 6.00
C LEU A 56 3.72 -7.34 6.11
N PRO A 57 4.38 -6.32 6.67
CA PRO A 57 5.75 -6.30 7.20
C PRO A 57 5.93 -7.04 8.54
N VAL A 58 7.18 -7.42 8.82
CA VAL A 58 7.63 -7.88 10.14
C VAL A 58 8.85 -7.08 10.54
N LEU A 59 8.81 -6.46 11.72
CA LEU A 59 9.96 -5.78 12.31
C LEU A 59 10.58 -6.67 13.38
N GLU A 60 11.88 -6.95 13.25
CA GLU A 60 12.71 -7.50 14.31
C GLU A 60 13.54 -6.38 14.93
N THR A 61 13.37 -6.15 16.23
CA THR A 61 14.10 -5.12 16.95
C THR A 61 15.57 -5.52 17.15
N ALA A 62 16.43 -4.56 17.50
CA ALA A 62 17.84 -4.81 17.76
C ALA A 62 18.08 -5.87 18.87
N ASP A 63 17.13 -6.03 19.79
CA ASP A 63 17.13 -7.02 20.86
C ASP A 63 16.29 -8.28 20.56
N GLY A 64 15.93 -8.51 19.30
CA GLY A 64 15.32 -9.75 18.81
C GLY A 64 13.81 -9.90 19.04
N ARG A 65 13.11 -8.84 19.48
CA ARG A 65 11.65 -8.86 19.61
C ARG A 65 10.99 -8.70 18.25
N ILE A 66 9.85 -9.33 18.06
CA ILE A 66 9.09 -9.30 16.81
C ILE A 66 7.86 -8.41 16.96
N VAL A 67 7.70 -7.43 16.07
CA VAL A 67 6.52 -6.58 15.93
C VAL A 67 5.91 -6.81 14.56
N LYS A 68 4.60 -7.08 14.51
CA LYS A 68 3.82 -7.34 13.29
C LYS A 68 2.70 -6.29 13.18
N GLU A 69 2.00 -6.29 12.05
CA GLU A 69 0.95 -5.33 11.69
C GLU A 69 1.48 -3.91 11.41
N SER A 70 1.25 -3.39 10.19
CA SER A 70 1.85 -2.12 9.76
C SER A 70 1.54 -0.94 10.70
N LEU A 71 0.30 -0.78 11.16
CA LEU A 71 -0.06 0.33 12.06
C LEU A 71 0.53 0.17 13.47
N VAL A 72 0.72 -1.08 13.93
CA VAL A 72 1.35 -1.37 15.23
C VAL A 72 2.85 -1.11 15.15
N ILE A 73 3.50 -1.52 14.06
CA ILE A 73 4.90 -1.17 13.79
C ILE A 73 5.05 0.36 13.70
N MET A 74 4.14 1.06 13.02
CA MET A 74 4.19 2.52 12.97
C MET A 74 4.09 3.15 14.35
N GLN A 75 3.21 2.64 15.22
CA GLN A 75 3.07 3.14 16.58
C GLN A 75 4.33 2.86 17.40
N TYR A 76 4.91 1.67 17.28
CA TYR A 76 6.16 1.32 17.93
C TYR A 76 7.31 2.26 17.53
N LEU A 77 7.42 2.61 16.23
CA LEU A 77 8.41 3.57 15.76
C LEU A 77 8.13 4.99 16.26
N GLU A 78 6.87 5.36 16.42
CA GLU A 78 6.47 6.65 16.98
C GLU A 78 6.88 6.78 18.45
N ASP A 79 6.64 5.73 19.24
CA ASP A 79 6.94 5.69 20.68
C ASP A 79 8.45 5.61 20.97
N THR A 80 9.19 4.86 20.14
CA THR A 80 10.64 4.65 20.34
C THR A 80 11.52 5.75 19.74
N HIS A 81 10.98 6.58 18.84
CA HIS A 81 11.71 7.67 18.19
C HIS A 81 10.88 8.98 18.22
N PRO A 82 10.73 9.60 19.40
CA PRO A 82 9.82 10.73 19.63
C PRO A 82 10.35 12.09 19.15
N ASP A 83 11.64 12.19 18.81
CA ASP A 83 12.33 13.46 18.49
C ASP A 83 11.77 14.15 17.24
N ARG A 84 11.32 13.35 16.26
CA ARG A 84 10.67 13.81 15.04
C ARG A 84 9.29 13.18 14.95
N PRO A 85 8.28 13.75 15.63
CA PRO A 85 6.94 13.18 15.63
C PRO A 85 6.35 13.28 14.22
N MET A 86 5.79 12.16 13.75
CA MET A 86 4.92 12.12 12.56
C MET A 86 3.45 12.18 12.98
N ALA A 87 3.15 11.67 14.18
CA ALA A 87 1.85 11.73 14.80
C ALA A 87 1.61 13.09 15.46
N GLN A 88 0.35 13.54 15.47
CA GLN A 88 -0.05 14.69 16.26
C GLN A 88 0.05 14.40 17.76
N ARG A 89 0.55 15.38 18.54
CA ARG A 89 0.66 15.27 20.01
C ARG A 89 -0.58 15.77 20.73
N ASP A 90 -1.32 16.71 20.13
CA ASP A 90 -2.60 17.14 20.67
C ASP A 90 -3.60 15.96 20.64
N PRO A 91 -4.26 15.63 21.76
CA PRO A 91 -5.14 14.46 21.84
C PRO A 91 -6.29 14.48 20.83
N TRP A 92 -6.88 15.66 20.57
CA TRP A 92 -7.97 15.78 19.62
C TRP A 92 -7.48 15.55 18.19
N ARG A 93 -6.40 16.22 17.80
CA ARG A 93 -5.80 16.05 16.46
C ARG A 93 -5.33 14.61 16.24
N ARG A 94 -4.75 13.97 17.27
CA ARG A 94 -4.39 12.55 17.23
C ARG A 94 -5.62 11.65 17.02
N ALA A 95 -6.74 11.96 17.68
CA ALA A 95 -7.99 11.24 17.47
C ALA A 95 -8.53 11.43 16.04
N VAL A 96 -8.39 12.63 15.46
CA VAL A 96 -8.77 12.90 14.05
C VAL A 96 -7.91 12.08 13.07
N GLU A 97 -6.59 11.99 13.27
CA GLU A 97 -5.73 11.08 12.49
C GLU A 97 -6.20 9.62 12.61
N GLY A 98 -6.55 9.21 13.83
CA GLY A 98 -7.05 7.87 14.12
C GLY A 98 -8.37 7.56 13.43
N MET A 99 -9.34 8.48 13.48
CA MET A 99 -10.62 8.35 12.79
C MET A 99 -10.44 8.22 11.28
N LEU A 100 -9.58 9.04 10.66
CA LEU A 100 -9.29 8.92 9.24
C LEU A 100 -8.61 7.58 8.92
N THR A 101 -7.61 7.18 9.72
CA THR A 101 -6.89 5.91 9.55
C THR A 101 -7.83 4.71 9.65
N ALA A 102 -8.83 4.75 10.54
CA ALA A 102 -9.82 3.69 10.71
C ALA A 102 -10.70 3.47 9.45
N MET A 103 -10.94 4.52 8.65
CA MET A 103 -11.63 4.40 7.36
C MET A 103 -10.81 3.62 6.32
N GLY A 104 -9.50 3.44 6.55
CA GLY A 104 -8.59 2.78 5.62
C GLY A 104 -8.97 1.32 5.35
N GLY A 105 -9.56 0.59 6.30
CA GLY A 105 -9.95 -0.80 6.11
C GLY A 105 -10.92 -0.99 4.94
N ASP A 106 -12.03 -0.24 4.95
CA ASP A 106 -13.06 -0.30 3.92
C ASP A 106 -12.54 0.24 2.57
N PHE A 107 -11.78 1.33 2.60
CA PHE A 107 -11.15 1.91 1.40
C PHE A 107 -10.23 0.90 0.70
N VAL A 108 -9.36 0.24 1.46
CA VAL A 108 -8.42 -0.76 0.96
C VAL A 108 -9.14 -2.00 0.47
N GLY A 109 -10.10 -2.51 1.25
CA GLY A 109 -10.91 -3.67 0.90
C GLY A 109 -11.69 -3.47 -0.39
N GLN A 110 -12.29 -2.29 -0.58
CA GLN A 110 -13.02 -1.96 -1.80
C GLN A 110 -12.13 -1.98 -3.04
N GLY A 111 -10.96 -1.35 -3.00
CA GLY A 111 -10.07 -1.27 -4.16
C GLY A 111 -9.44 -2.61 -4.53
N TYR A 112 -8.97 -3.40 -3.55
CA TYR A 112 -8.45 -4.74 -3.82
C TYR A 112 -9.54 -5.72 -4.22
N GLY A 113 -10.71 -5.65 -3.60
CA GLY A 113 -11.88 -6.45 -3.99
C GLY A 113 -12.30 -6.16 -5.44
N TRP A 114 -12.24 -4.90 -5.86
CA TRP A 114 -12.50 -4.54 -7.25
C TRP A 114 -11.42 -5.06 -8.19
N LEU A 115 -10.14 -4.87 -7.89
CA LEU A 115 -9.06 -5.40 -8.72
C LEU A 115 -9.18 -6.93 -8.90
N MET A 116 -9.49 -7.67 -7.84
CA MET A 116 -9.58 -9.14 -7.91
C MET A 116 -10.89 -9.67 -8.51
N ASN A 117 -11.91 -8.84 -8.67
CA ASN A 117 -13.20 -9.25 -9.22
C ASN A 117 -13.08 -9.77 -10.67
N GLN A 118 -13.44 -11.03 -10.91
CA GLN A 118 -13.45 -11.63 -12.25
C GLN A 118 -14.82 -11.58 -12.94
N ASP A 119 -15.85 -11.04 -12.27
CA ASP A 119 -17.20 -10.92 -12.82
C ASP A 119 -17.44 -9.52 -13.40
N ARG A 120 -17.50 -9.42 -14.74
CA ARG A 120 -17.72 -8.14 -15.44
C ARG A 120 -19.05 -7.48 -15.05
N GLY A 121 -20.08 -8.25 -14.72
CA GLY A 121 -21.39 -7.74 -14.30
C GLY A 121 -21.35 -6.97 -12.98
N ARG A 122 -20.32 -7.20 -12.15
CA ARG A 122 -20.15 -6.51 -10.86
C ARG A 122 -19.29 -5.25 -10.94
N ARG A 123 -18.69 -4.96 -12.10
CA ARG A 123 -17.73 -3.86 -12.27
C ARG A 123 -18.32 -2.52 -11.85
N ASP A 124 -19.52 -2.18 -12.31
CA ASP A 124 -20.11 -0.87 -12.04
C ASP A 124 -20.48 -0.69 -10.56
N ALA A 125 -21.02 -1.74 -9.92
CA ALA A 125 -21.29 -1.71 -8.49
C ALA A 125 -20.02 -1.52 -7.64
N LEU A 126 -18.90 -2.13 -8.06
CA LEU A 126 -17.59 -1.98 -7.41
C LEU A 126 -16.98 -0.59 -7.66
N ARG A 127 -17.15 -0.04 -8.87
CA ARG A 127 -16.81 1.34 -9.19
C ARG A 127 -17.56 2.32 -8.30
N ASP A 128 -18.87 2.16 -8.16
CA ASP A 128 -19.70 3.02 -7.31
C ASP A 128 -19.33 2.89 -5.83
N GLY A 129 -18.98 1.67 -5.39
CA GLY A 129 -18.39 1.45 -4.07
C GLY A 129 -17.12 2.26 -3.86
N MET A 130 -16.20 2.24 -4.82
CA MET A 130 -14.96 3.00 -4.75
C MET A 130 -15.22 4.52 -4.72
N LEU A 131 -16.16 5.01 -5.52
CA LEU A 131 -16.57 6.41 -5.51
C LEU A 131 -17.15 6.84 -4.16
N ARG A 132 -17.97 6.00 -3.52
CA ARG A 132 -18.47 6.27 -2.15
C ARG A 132 -17.33 6.40 -1.14
N GLN A 133 -16.32 5.53 -1.22
CA GLN A 133 -15.15 5.61 -0.33
C GLN A 133 -14.39 6.93 -0.52
N TYR A 134 -14.15 7.36 -1.75
CA TYR A 134 -13.51 8.67 -2.02
C TYR A 134 -14.35 9.86 -1.54
N ALA A 135 -15.68 9.83 -1.72
CA ALA A 135 -16.57 10.88 -1.22
C ALA A 135 -16.56 10.97 0.32
N GLN A 136 -16.46 9.83 1.02
CA GLN A 136 -16.33 9.81 2.48
C GLN A 136 -15.02 10.43 2.94
N LEU A 137 -13.89 10.09 2.30
CA LEU A 137 -12.58 10.71 2.58
C LEU A 137 -12.63 12.22 2.30
N ASP A 138 -13.22 12.63 1.19
CA ASP A 138 -13.39 14.05 0.83
C ASP A 138 -14.19 14.81 1.90
N GLY A 139 -15.35 14.27 2.30
CA GLY A 139 -16.17 14.85 3.35
C GLY A 139 -15.48 14.89 4.71
N PHE A 140 -14.64 13.90 5.04
CA PHE A 140 -13.82 13.93 6.25
C PHE A 140 -12.78 15.06 6.18
N LEU A 141 -12.02 15.15 5.11
CA LEU A 141 -10.98 16.17 4.92
C LEU A 141 -11.57 17.59 4.92
N ARG A 142 -12.71 17.81 4.28
CA ARG A 142 -13.39 19.12 4.30
C ARG A 142 -13.77 19.58 5.71
N ARG A 143 -14.14 18.63 6.59
CA ARG A 143 -14.51 18.94 7.98
C ARG A 143 -13.31 19.20 8.88
N HIS A 144 -12.20 18.48 8.66
CA HIS A 144 -11.11 18.41 9.63
C HIS A 144 -9.82 19.12 9.22
N ALA A 145 -9.55 19.27 7.92
CA ALA A 145 -8.26 19.77 7.46
C ALA A 145 -8.14 21.30 7.40
N GLN A 146 -9.16 22.06 7.82
CA GLN A 146 -9.15 23.52 8.03
C GLN A 146 -8.53 24.39 6.91
N GLY A 147 -8.42 23.88 5.68
CA GLY A 147 -7.82 24.59 4.54
C GLY A 147 -6.42 24.10 4.13
N ASP A 148 -5.76 23.30 4.98
CA ASP A 148 -4.48 22.68 4.67
C ASP A 148 -4.58 21.66 3.54
N ILE A 149 -3.44 21.38 2.90
CA ILE A 149 -3.34 20.39 1.82
C ILE A 149 -3.40 18.95 2.34
N PHE A 150 -2.68 18.66 3.42
CA PHE A 150 -2.74 17.41 4.18
C PHE A 150 -3.90 17.43 5.18
N LEU A 151 -4.08 16.39 5.99
CA LEU A 151 -5.07 16.40 7.06
C LEU A 151 -4.80 17.54 8.06
N PHE A 152 -3.53 17.91 8.19
CA PHE A 152 -3.01 19.00 8.98
C PHE A 152 -1.92 19.74 8.19
N GLU A 153 -1.01 20.45 8.85
CA GLU A 153 -0.01 21.30 8.17
C GLU A 153 1.02 20.48 7.39
N ASP A 154 1.46 19.36 7.96
CA ASP A 154 2.53 18.51 7.42
C ASP A 154 2.03 17.12 6.98
N PHE A 155 2.82 16.44 6.16
CA PHE A 155 2.62 15.02 5.86
C PHE A 155 2.78 14.20 7.14
N GLY A 156 1.68 13.68 7.68
CA GLY A 156 1.63 13.05 9.00
C GLY A 156 1.19 11.59 8.99
N TRP A 157 0.58 11.17 10.09
CA TRP A 157 0.20 9.78 10.32
C TRP A 157 -0.80 9.26 9.28
N ALA A 158 -1.84 10.03 8.98
CA ALA A 158 -2.87 9.63 8.04
C ALA A 158 -2.33 9.56 6.61
N GLU A 159 -1.50 10.52 6.20
CA GLU A 159 -0.84 10.52 4.90
C GLU A 159 0.05 9.28 4.74
N ALA A 160 0.88 8.96 5.74
CA ALA A 160 1.71 7.75 5.72
C ALA A 160 0.84 6.48 5.63
N ALA A 161 -0.31 6.45 6.29
CA ALA A 161 -1.23 5.32 6.28
C ALA A 161 -1.96 5.12 4.94
N PHE A 162 -2.30 6.19 4.21
CA PHE A 162 -3.10 6.15 2.98
C PHE A 162 -2.29 6.22 1.69
N THR A 163 -1.18 6.97 1.67
CA THR A 163 -0.36 7.19 0.46
C THR A 163 -0.02 5.90 -0.30
N PRO A 164 0.41 4.81 0.36
CA PRO A 164 0.68 3.57 -0.33
C PRO A 164 -0.53 3.00 -1.11
N PHE A 165 -1.75 3.22 -0.61
CA PHE A 165 -2.96 2.70 -1.27
C PHE A 165 -3.41 3.57 -2.44
N PHE A 166 -3.19 4.88 -2.38
CA PHE A 166 -3.37 5.74 -3.55
C PHE A 166 -2.48 5.32 -4.70
N GLN A 167 -1.22 5.00 -4.41
CA GLN A 167 -0.29 4.46 -5.39
C GLN A 167 -0.74 3.08 -5.90
N ARG A 168 -1.20 2.19 -5.03
CA ARG A 168 -1.68 0.86 -5.45
C ARG A 168 -2.85 0.99 -6.41
N PHE A 169 -3.78 1.90 -6.15
CA PHE A 169 -4.95 2.08 -6.99
C PHE A 169 -4.65 2.66 -8.38
N TRP A 170 -3.40 2.95 -8.73
CA TRP A 170 -2.98 3.05 -10.12
C TRP A 170 -3.30 1.79 -10.95
N PHE A 171 -3.39 0.61 -10.31
CA PHE A 171 -3.90 -0.59 -10.98
C PHE A 171 -5.36 -0.47 -11.41
N LEU A 172 -6.21 0.32 -10.71
CA LEU A 172 -7.61 0.52 -11.10
C LEU A 172 -7.67 1.45 -12.30
N ALA A 173 -6.84 2.49 -12.33
CA ALA A 173 -6.69 3.32 -13.52
C ALA A 173 -6.21 2.50 -14.73
N TYR A 174 -5.31 1.53 -14.53
CA TYR A 174 -4.77 0.73 -15.61
C TYR A 174 -5.71 -0.37 -16.11
N TYR A 175 -6.15 -1.27 -15.22
CA TYR A 175 -6.92 -2.48 -15.55
C TYR A 175 -8.44 -2.28 -15.57
N GLU A 176 -8.94 -1.26 -14.87
CA GLU A 176 -10.37 -0.97 -14.75
C GLU A 176 -10.77 0.35 -15.40
N ASP A 177 -9.82 1.07 -16.02
CA ASP A 177 -10.01 2.39 -16.62
C ASP A 177 -10.68 3.38 -15.66
N PHE A 178 -10.35 3.29 -14.37
CA PHE A 178 -10.93 4.14 -13.35
C PHE A 178 -10.21 5.48 -13.26
N THR A 179 -10.99 6.54 -13.39
CA THR A 179 -10.59 7.90 -13.01
C THR A 179 -11.59 8.46 -12.02
N LEU A 180 -11.09 9.08 -10.95
CA LEU A 180 -11.95 9.83 -10.03
C LEU A 180 -12.61 10.99 -10.81
N PRO A 181 -13.95 11.18 -10.74
CA PRO A 181 -14.63 12.25 -11.47
C PRO A 181 -14.18 13.64 -11.04
N ASP A 182 -14.08 14.57 -11.99
CA ASP A 182 -13.78 15.97 -11.71
C ASP A 182 -15.05 16.73 -11.29
N THR A 183 -15.52 16.43 -10.08
CA THR A 183 -16.69 17.07 -9.47
C THR A 183 -16.36 17.56 -8.06
N PRO A 184 -17.12 18.53 -7.52
CA PRO A 184 -16.88 19.08 -6.18
C PRO A 184 -16.84 18.04 -5.05
N ASP A 185 -17.54 16.92 -5.19
CA ASP A 185 -17.60 15.83 -4.21
C ASP A 185 -16.28 15.11 -3.98
N TYR A 186 -15.30 15.32 -4.87
CA TYR A 186 -14.00 14.67 -4.85
C TYR A 186 -12.83 15.67 -4.87
N ALA A 187 -13.12 16.97 -4.90
CA ALA A 187 -12.10 18.00 -5.13
C ALA A 187 -11.06 18.07 -3.99
N ARG A 188 -11.47 17.90 -2.73
CA ARG A 188 -10.57 17.98 -1.57
C ARG A 188 -9.72 16.72 -1.46
N VAL A 189 -10.30 15.54 -1.67
CA VAL A 189 -9.55 14.28 -1.63
C VAL A 189 -8.58 14.17 -2.82
N ARG A 190 -8.93 14.70 -3.99
CA ARG A 190 -8.00 14.75 -5.14
C ARG A 190 -6.73 15.53 -4.80
N ARG A 191 -6.86 16.76 -4.30
CA ARG A 191 -5.70 17.57 -3.88
C ARG A 191 -4.86 16.86 -2.81
N TRP A 192 -5.52 16.14 -1.90
CA TRP A 192 -4.83 15.35 -0.89
C TRP A 192 -4.00 14.21 -1.51
N ILE A 193 -4.61 13.43 -2.41
CA ILE A 193 -3.96 12.33 -3.13
C ILE A 193 -2.75 12.86 -3.91
N ASP A 194 -2.92 13.94 -4.66
CA ASP A 194 -1.86 14.53 -5.47
C ASP A 194 -0.66 14.94 -4.61
N ALA A 195 -0.91 15.61 -3.47
CA ALA A 195 0.14 16.01 -2.53
C ALA A 195 0.81 14.80 -1.86
N CYS A 196 0.03 13.80 -1.45
CA CYS A 196 0.53 12.56 -0.85
C CYS A 196 1.47 11.80 -1.78
N VAL A 197 1.04 11.57 -3.02
CA VAL A 197 1.79 10.81 -4.02
C VAL A 197 3.05 11.55 -4.48
N ALA A 198 2.99 12.88 -4.55
CA ALA A 198 4.14 13.72 -4.92
C ALA A 198 5.17 13.89 -3.78
N HIS A 199 4.84 13.50 -2.54
CA HIS A 199 5.70 13.75 -1.40
C HIS A 199 7.05 13.00 -1.52
N PRO A 200 8.21 13.62 -1.24
CA PRO A 200 9.53 12.98 -1.40
C PRO A 200 9.70 11.69 -0.59
N ALA A 201 9.05 11.58 0.57
CA ALA A 201 9.09 10.38 1.40
C ALA A 201 8.29 9.21 0.83
N ALA A 202 7.53 9.38 -0.26
CA ALA A 202 6.63 8.37 -0.84
C ALA A 202 7.13 7.75 -2.17
N GLN A 203 8.42 7.89 -2.49
CA GLN A 203 8.97 7.52 -3.81
C GLN A 203 9.57 6.10 -3.87
N GLN A 204 9.21 5.20 -2.95
CA GLN A 204 9.76 3.83 -2.87
C GLN A 204 9.30 2.90 -4.00
N THR A 205 8.13 3.17 -4.59
CA THR A 205 7.55 2.36 -5.66
C THR A 205 7.11 3.24 -6.82
N SER A 206 7.03 2.67 -8.02
CA SER A 206 6.57 3.36 -9.21
C SER A 206 5.26 2.81 -9.76
N ARG A 207 4.58 3.60 -10.61
CA ARG A 207 3.36 3.16 -11.30
C ARG A 207 3.58 1.92 -12.14
N GLU A 208 4.68 1.88 -12.90
CA GLU A 208 5.02 0.74 -13.75
C GLU A 208 5.26 -0.52 -12.92
N GLU A 209 6.06 -0.40 -11.85
CA GLU A 209 6.31 -1.49 -10.92
C GLU A 209 5.01 -2.05 -10.33
N ILE A 210 4.15 -1.17 -9.79
CA ILE A 210 2.87 -1.58 -9.19
C ILE A 210 2.00 -2.28 -10.23
N VAL A 211 1.81 -1.70 -11.41
CA VAL A 211 0.96 -2.31 -12.44
C VAL A 211 1.49 -3.70 -12.83
N LYS A 212 2.79 -3.83 -13.07
CA LYS A 212 3.41 -5.11 -13.46
C LYS A 212 3.30 -6.16 -12.35
N LEU A 213 3.66 -5.82 -11.12
CA LEU A 213 3.69 -6.78 -10.01
C LEU A 213 2.29 -7.18 -9.53
N TYR A 214 1.28 -6.33 -9.68
CA TYR A 214 -0.11 -6.63 -9.33
C TYR A 214 -0.94 -7.25 -10.48
N TYR A 215 -0.32 -7.70 -11.57
CA TYR A 215 -1.06 -8.36 -12.65
C TYR A 215 -1.87 -9.56 -12.17
N ASP A 216 -1.28 -10.47 -11.38
CA ASP A 216 -2.00 -11.67 -10.91
C ASP A 216 -3.21 -11.33 -10.02
N TYR A 217 -3.17 -10.22 -9.29
CA TYR A 217 -4.34 -9.73 -8.56
C TYR A 217 -5.46 -9.34 -9.51
N SER A 218 -5.16 -8.73 -10.65
CA SER A 218 -6.17 -8.44 -11.69
C SER A 218 -6.82 -9.71 -12.23
N GLN A 219 -6.15 -10.85 -12.11
CA GLN A 219 -6.61 -12.18 -12.52
C GLN A 219 -7.18 -12.99 -11.34
N GLY A 220 -7.56 -12.31 -10.24
CA GLY A 220 -8.21 -12.92 -9.08
C GLY A 220 -7.29 -13.67 -8.13
N SER A 221 -5.96 -13.58 -8.31
CA SER A 221 -4.96 -14.31 -7.52
C SER A 221 -4.13 -13.34 -6.69
N GLY A 222 -4.48 -13.21 -5.40
CA GLY A 222 -3.78 -12.36 -4.45
C GLY A 222 -2.67 -13.09 -3.65
N ASN A 223 -1.84 -12.32 -2.97
CA ASN A 223 -0.87 -12.79 -1.97
C ASN A 223 0.13 -13.84 -2.50
N GLY A 224 0.60 -13.65 -3.74
CA GLY A 224 1.56 -14.55 -4.39
C GLY A 224 0.96 -15.83 -4.95
N ALA A 225 -0.37 -16.01 -4.87
CA ALA A 225 -1.05 -17.07 -5.59
C ALA A 225 -0.89 -16.89 -7.11
N ILE A 226 -0.75 -18.01 -7.82
CA ILE A 226 -0.51 -18.02 -9.26
C ILE A 226 -1.84 -18.31 -9.98
N PRO A 227 -2.28 -17.48 -10.94
CA PRO A 227 -3.48 -17.74 -11.72
C PRO A 227 -3.44 -19.08 -12.47
N ALA A 228 -4.61 -19.65 -12.77
CA ALA A 228 -4.69 -20.89 -13.54
C ALA A 228 -4.00 -20.75 -14.92
N GLY A 229 -3.24 -21.77 -15.33
CA GLY A 229 -2.51 -21.76 -16.61
C GLY A 229 -1.16 -21.02 -16.57
N ARG A 230 -0.73 -20.53 -15.41
CA ARG A 230 0.56 -19.86 -15.19
C ARG A 230 1.46 -20.70 -14.29
N ASN A 231 2.77 -20.51 -14.41
CA ASN A 231 3.77 -21.20 -13.59
C ASN A 231 4.56 -20.24 -12.68
N ARG A 232 4.51 -18.94 -12.95
CA ARG A 232 5.26 -17.93 -12.20
C ARG A 232 4.34 -16.81 -11.75
N SER A 233 4.55 -16.32 -10.53
CA SER A 233 3.82 -15.13 -10.08
C SER A 233 4.39 -13.87 -10.73
N SER A 234 3.52 -12.91 -11.04
CA SER A 234 3.88 -11.54 -11.39
C SER A 234 4.69 -10.86 -10.28
N MET A 235 4.63 -11.33 -9.04
CA MET A 235 5.41 -10.79 -7.91
C MET A 235 6.80 -11.42 -7.71
N ALA A 236 7.19 -12.40 -8.54
CA ALA A 236 8.54 -12.99 -8.46
C ALA A 236 9.63 -11.92 -8.62
N PHE A 237 10.79 -12.07 -7.99
CA PHE A 237 11.86 -11.07 -8.11
C PHE A 237 12.66 -11.18 -9.41
N ALA A 238 12.74 -12.37 -9.98
CA ALA A 238 13.37 -12.62 -11.27
C ALA A 238 12.31 -13.03 -12.31
N PRO A 239 12.45 -12.66 -13.58
CA PRO A 239 13.31 -11.56 -14.05
C PRO A 239 12.85 -10.21 -13.48
N PRO A 240 13.70 -9.18 -13.32
CA PRO A 240 13.31 -7.92 -12.69
C PRO A 240 12.20 -7.21 -13.49
N TRP A 241 11.27 -6.54 -12.80
CA TRP A 241 10.08 -5.93 -13.44
C TRP A 241 10.43 -4.88 -14.50
N GLN A 242 11.58 -4.22 -14.37
CA GLN A 242 12.10 -3.24 -15.32
C GLN A 242 12.29 -3.85 -16.72
N ASN A 243 12.60 -5.14 -16.79
CA ASN A 243 12.88 -5.84 -18.05
C ASN A 243 11.63 -6.53 -18.62
N ARG A 244 10.49 -6.46 -17.93
CA ARG A 244 9.24 -7.09 -18.37
C ARG A 244 8.45 -6.15 -19.28
N PRO A 245 7.65 -6.66 -20.22
CA PRO A 245 6.69 -5.83 -20.95
C PRO A 245 5.59 -5.29 -20.02
N TRP A 246 4.85 -4.29 -20.51
CA TRP A 246 3.61 -3.89 -19.84
C TRP A 246 2.57 -5.00 -19.97
N PRO A 247 1.88 -5.36 -18.88
CA PRO A 247 0.81 -6.34 -18.94
C PRO A 247 -0.38 -5.79 -19.75
N PRO A 248 -1.21 -6.67 -20.33
CA PRO A 248 -2.41 -6.26 -21.04
C PRO A 248 -3.39 -5.55 -20.08
N ARG A 249 -4.04 -4.49 -20.59
CA ARG A 249 -5.03 -3.71 -19.81
C ARG A 249 -6.38 -4.42 -19.69
N ASP A 250 -6.76 -5.22 -20.68
CA ASP A 250 -8.06 -5.91 -20.73
C ASP A 250 -8.13 -7.07 -19.74
N LYS A 251 -8.37 -6.72 -18.48
CA LYS A 251 -8.48 -7.64 -17.36
C LYS A 251 -9.50 -8.75 -17.58
N TYR A 252 -10.60 -8.48 -18.28
CA TYR A 252 -11.74 -9.40 -18.41
C TYR A 252 -11.68 -10.24 -19.69
N GLY A 253 -11.10 -9.71 -20.77
CA GLY A 253 -11.07 -10.37 -22.07
C GLY A 253 -9.76 -11.10 -22.39
N HIS A 254 -8.68 -10.84 -21.65
CA HIS A 254 -7.39 -11.46 -21.97
C HIS A 254 -6.54 -11.81 -20.72
N HIS A 255 -6.27 -13.11 -20.60
CA HIS A 255 -5.45 -13.72 -19.55
C HIS A 255 -4.04 -14.00 -20.10
N ALA A 256 -3.08 -13.14 -19.77
CA ALA A 256 -1.71 -13.21 -20.26
C ALA A 256 -0.99 -14.43 -19.71
N THR A 257 -0.21 -15.07 -20.58
CA THR A 257 0.73 -16.16 -20.28
C THR A 257 1.99 -15.67 -19.57
N ASP A 258 2.81 -16.59 -19.03
CA ASP A 258 4.13 -16.24 -18.46
C ASP A 258 4.99 -15.50 -19.50
N ALA A 259 5.03 -16.00 -20.74
CA ALA A 259 5.81 -15.42 -21.83
C ALA A 259 5.38 -13.99 -22.18
N GLU A 260 4.07 -13.71 -22.25
CA GLU A 260 3.55 -12.36 -22.53
C GLU A 260 3.87 -11.36 -21.41
N LEU A 261 4.04 -11.82 -20.18
CA LEU A 261 4.46 -10.99 -19.05
C LEU A 261 5.98 -10.91 -18.88
N GLY A 262 6.74 -11.60 -19.75
CA GLY A 262 8.18 -11.74 -19.63
C GLY A 262 8.59 -12.41 -18.32
N LEU A 263 7.83 -13.41 -17.87
CA LEU A 263 8.09 -14.22 -16.69
C LEU A 263 8.67 -15.57 -17.08
#